data_AF-A0A9J6QAH5-F1
#
_entry.id   AF-A0A9J6QAH5-F1
#
_cell.length_a   1.000
_cell.length_b   1.000
_cell.length_c   1.000
_cell.angle_alpha   90.00
_cell.angle_beta   90.00
_cell.angle_gamma   90.00
#
_symmetry.space_group_name_H-M   'P 1'
#
loop_
_entity.id
_entity.type
_entity.pdbx_description
1 polymer ?
#
loop_
_entity_poly.entity_id
_entity_poly.type
_entity_poly.pdbx_seq_one_letter_code
_entity_poly.pdbx_strand_id
1 'polypeptide(L)' 'GKAFRGERLGLRETQTDGNYEVWWYSTKVGVIDLKKKSITMGKGC' A
#
# COMPACT_ATOMS: atom_id res chain seq x y z
N GLY A 1 15.74 -1.35 -9.43
CA GLY A 1 14.74 -1.02 -8.40
C GLY A 1 14.81 -2.04 -7.28
N LYS A 2 14.77 -1.63 -6.01
CA LYS A 2 14.65 -2.56 -4.88
C LYS A 2 13.19 -3.01 -4.81
N ALA A 3 12.91 -4.25 -5.19
CA ALA A 3 11.62 -4.88 -4.98
C ALA A 3 11.55 -5.43 -3.54
N PHE A 4 10.40 -5.32 -2.89
CA PHE A 4 10.14 -5.85 -1.54
C PHE A 4 9.97 -7.38 -1.58
N ARG A 5 11.02 -8.11 -1.97
CA ARG A 5 10.98 -9.56 -2.17
C ARG A 5 11.21 -10.27 -0.83
N GLY A 6 10.17 -10.96 -0.33
CA GLY A 6 10.23 -11.70 0.95
C GLY A 6 9.93 -10.86 2.20
N GLU A 7 9.61 -9.57 2.03
CA GLU A 7 9.28 -8.67 3.12
C GLU A 7 7.79 -8.78 3.50
N ARG A 8 7.47 -8.73 4.81
CA ARG A 8 6.09 -8.72 5.28
C ARG A 8 5.49 -7.32 5.08
N LEU A 9 4.57 -7.19 4.13
CA LEU A 9 3.76 -6.00 3.94
C LEU A 9 2.48 -6.09 4.76
N GLY A 10 2.13 -5.00 5.44
CA GLY A 10 0.85 -4.84 6.11
C GLY A 10 -0.15 -4.13 5.20
N LEU A 11 -1.40 -4.56 5.24
CA LEU A 11 -2.52 -3.85 4.63
C LEU A 11 -3.37 -3.23 5.73
N ARG A 12 -3.66 -1.94 5.59
CA ARG A 12 -4.54 -1.21 6.50
C ARG A 12 -5.70 -0.63 5.72
N GLU A 13 -6.92 -0.97 6.12
CA GLU A 13 -8.12 -0.31 5.58
C GLU A 13 -8.14 1.16 6.00
N THR A 14 -8.41 2.03 5.04
CA THR A 14 -8.68 3.45 5.33
C THR A 14 -10.14 3.66 5.64
N GLN A 15 -10.49 4.86 6.10
CA GLN A 15 -11.88 5.26 6.32
C GLN A 15 -12.69 5.33 5.01
N THR A 16 -12.03 5.27 3.86
CA THR A 16 -12.71 5.25 2.56
C THR A 16 -12.88 3.81 2.11
N ASP A 17 -14.13 3.39 1.97
CA ASP A 17 -14.48 2.07 1.46
C ASP A 17 -13.83 1.82 0.09
N GLY A 18 -13.06 0.74 0.00
CA GLY A 18 -12.28 0.35 -1.16
C GLY A 18 -10.85 0.93 -1.25
N ASN A 19 -10.37 1.70 -0.26
CA ASN A 19 -8.99 2.18 -0.21
C ASN A 19 -8.19 1.53 0.93
N TYR A 20 -7.07 0.91 0.57
CA TYR A 20 -6.15 0.25 1.49
C TYR A 20 -4.77 0.89 1.41
N GLU A 21 -4.14 1.14 2.54
CA GLU A 21 -2.74 1.54 2.59
C GLU A 21 -1.85 0.31 2.71
N VAL A 22 -0.77 0.32 1.94
CA VAL A 22 0.29 -0.67 2.01
C VAL A 22 1.41 -0.11 2.89
N TRP A 23 1.71 -0.82 3.97
CA TRP A 23 2.72 -0.43 4.95
C TRP A 23 3.86 -1.46 4.98
N TRP A 24 5.08 -0.96 5.07
CA TRP A 24 6.26 -1.77 5.36
C TRP A 24 6.84 -1.30 6.70
N TYR A 25 6.76 -2.17 7.70
CA TYR A 25 6.95 -1.78 9.11
C TYR A 25 6.09 -0.55 9.45
N SER A 26 6.73 0.58 9.76
CA SER A 26 6.09 1.87 10.10
C SER A 26 6.12 2.88 8.95
N THR A 27 6.48 2.46 7.73
CA THR A 27 6.54 3.32 6.56
C THR A 27 5.41 2.99 5.59
N LYS A 28 4.59 3.97 5.23
CA LYS A 28 3.62 3.84 4.14
C LYS A 28 4.37 3.78 2.81
N VAL A 29 4.15 2.71 2.06
CA VAL A 29 4.84 2.43 0.79
C VAL A 29 3.89 2.39 -0.41
N GLY A 30 2.59 2.48 -0.20
CA GLY A 30 1.62 2.52 -1.28
C GLY A 30 0.18 2.58 -0.84
N VAL A 31 -0.69 2.63 -1.84
CA VAL A 31 -2.14 2.64 -1.71
C VAL A 31 -2.74 1.72 -2.78
N ILE A 32 -3.71 0.90 -2.37
CA ILE A 32 -4.57 0.10 -3.24
C ILE A 32 -5.93 0.76 -3.27
N ASP A 33 -6.40 1.12 -4.45
CA ASP A 33 -7.73 1.64 -4.70
C ASP A 33 -8.51 0.57 -5.49
N LEU A 34 -9.44 -0.11 -4.82
CA LEU A 34 -10.26 -1.17 -5.41
C LEU A 34 -11.29 -0.61 -6.39
N LYS A 35 -11.77 0.63 -6.20
CA LYS A 35 -12.73 1.27 -7.11
C LYS A 35 -12.08 1.55 -8.45
N LYS A 36 -10.84 2.06 -8.42
CA LYS A 36 -10.03 2.29 -9.63
C LYS A 36 -9.30 1.03 -10.11
N LYS A 37 -9.36 -0.07 -9.35
CA LYS A 37 -8.59 -1.31 -9.58
C LYS A 37 -7.10 -1.02 -9.80
N SER A 38 -6.55 -0.10 -9.00
CA SER A 38 -5.19 0.43 -9.19
C SER A 38 -4.36 0.27 -7.93
N ILE A 39 -3.06 0.06 -8.11
CA ILE A 39 -2.07 -0.03 -7.04
C ILE A 39 -1.02 1.03 -7.29
N THR A 40 -0.88 1.98 -6.37
CA THR A 40 0.14 3.02 -6.41
C THR A 40 1.20 2.73 -5.37
N MET A 41 2.46 2.61 -5.79
CA MET A 41 3.58 2.27 -4.90
C MET A 41 4.62 3.39 -4.94
N GLY A 42 5.08 3.85 -3.78
CA GLY A 42 6.08 4.90 -3.67
C GLY A 42 6.34 5.31 -2.21
N LYS A 43 7.56 5.81 -1.95
CA LYS A 43 7.88 6.46 -0.67
C LYS A 43 7.11 7.79 -0.61
N GLY A 44 6.09 7.87 0.24
CA GLY A 44 5.30 9.09 0.44
C GLY A 44 3.98 9.16 -0.33
N CYS A 45 3.50 8.03 -0.87
CA CYS A 45 2.15 7.91 -1.44
C CYS A 45 1.04 7.98 -0.38
#